data_AF-A0A2P6QJH5-F1
#
_entry.id   AF-A0A2P6QJH5-F1
#
_cell.length_a   1.000
_cell.length_b   1.000
_cell.length_c   1.000
_cell.angle_alpha   90.00
_cell.angle_beta   90.00
_cell.angle_gamma   90.00
#
_symmetry.space_group_name_H-M   'P 1'
#
loop_
_entity.id
_entity.type
_entity.pdbx_description
1 polymer ?
#
loop_
_entity_poly.entity_id
_entity_poly.type
_entity_poly.pdbx_seq_one_letter_code
_entity_poly.pdbx_strand_id
1 'polypeptide(L)'
;MVHLTVHLVREVELCGPICFRWMYPFERYMKVCKGYVRSKRHPEGCIVECYIAEEAIEFLAELLLDDKTVGIPKEKYIVDKPTSGATVESVYGKEFQQAHLCVLQNTDEFRSYFLEHMEHLKREFPKYKKNKKWLLDKQNMTFGQWVKERVESQLAEPGCDIPEIVRWIADKPSNEVPKFSGYQIGGGGAI
;
A
#
# COMPACT_ATOMS: atom_id res chain seq x y z
N MET A 1 -4.61 -14.74 -33.21
CA MET A 1 -5.83 -15.36 -32.66
C MET A 1 -7.02 -14.47 -32.97
N VAL A 2 -8.11 -15.01 -33.49
CA VAL A 2 -9.34 -14.25 -33.77
C VAL A 2 -10.19 -14.28 -32.50
N HIS A 3 -10.02 -13.29 -31.62
CA HIS A 3 -10.95 -13.11 -30.51
C HIS A 3 -12.20 -12.42 -31.07
N LEU A 4 -13.26 -13.19 -31.30
CA LEU A 4 -14.57 -12.63 -31.64
C LEU A 4 -15.00 -11.75 -30.48
N THR A 5 -15.29 -10.47 -30.76
CA THR A 5 -15.75 -9.45 -29.81
C THR A 5 -16.96 -9.92 -28.97
N VAL A 6 -17.70 -10.90 -29.48
CA VAL A 6 -18.86 -11.55 -28.85
C VAL A 6 -18.52 -12.26 -27.53
N HIS A 7 -17.29 -12.78 -27.36
CA HIS A 7 -16.91 -13.52 -26.15
C HIS A 7 -16.42 -12.62 -25.00
N LEU A 8 -16.09 -11.36 -25.29
CA LEU A 8 -15.57 -10.40 -24.29
C LEU A 8 -16.50 -10.25 -23.10
N VAL A 9 -17.80 -10.06 -23.34
CA VAL A 9 -18.80 -9.79 -22.29
C VAL A 9 -18.92 -10.98 -21.33
N ARG A 10 -19.00 -12.19 -21.89
CA ARG A 10 -19.12 -13.44 -21.11
C ARG A 10 -17.86 -13.71 -20.28
N GLU A 11 -16.69 -13.36 -20.81
CA GLU A 11 -15.42 -13.53 -20.10
C GLU A 11 -15.26 -12.51 -18.96
N VAL A 12 -15.65 -11.24 -19.14
CA VAL A 12 -15.65 -10.25 -18.03
C VAL A 12 -16.56 -10.73 -16.90
N GLU A 13 -17.78 -11.19 -17.23
CA GLU A 13 -18.77 -11.65 -16.24
C GLU A 13 -18.26 -12.83 -15.41
N LEU A 14 -17.58 -13.80 -16.03
CA LEU A 14 -17.13 -15.01 -15.35
C LEU A 14 -15.79 -14.84 -14.62
N CYS A 15 -14.93 -13.92 -15.06
CA CYS A 15 -13.52 -13.92 -14.68
C CYS A 15 -13.00 -12.56 -14.17
N GLY A 16 -13.85 -11.53 -14.15
CA GLY A 16 -13.47 -10.19 -13.69
C GLY A 16 -12.71 -9.37 -14.75
N PRO A 17 -12.10 -8.24 -14.34
CA PRO A 17 -11.40 -7.33 -15.25
C PRO A 17 -10.31 -8.03 -16.07
N ILE A 18 -10.42 -7.91 -17.40
CA ILE A 18 -9.68 -8.69 -18.39
C ILE A 18 -8.19 -8.31 -18.51
N CYS A 19 -7.79 -7.13 -18.02
CA CYS A 19 -6.52 -6.48 -18.33
C CYS A 19 -5.26 -7.31 -18.04
N PHE A 20 -5.27 -8.22 -17.05
CA PHE A 20 -4.10 -9.03 -16.70
C PHE A 20 -4.18 -10.51 -17.13
N ARG A 21 -5.32 -10.97 -17.69
CA ARG A 21 -5.49 -12.38 -18.10
C ARG A 21 -5.26 -12.61 -19.59
N TRP A 22 -5.38 -11.57 -20.39
CA TRP A 22 -5.29 -11.70 -21.83
C TRP A 22 -3.88 -11.44 -22.33
N MET A 23 -3.39 -12.30 -23.22
CA MET A 23 -2.17 -12.05 -23.99
C MET A 23 -2.34 -10.91 -25.00
N TYR A 24 -3.57 -10.48 -25.28
CA TYR A 24 -3.89 -9.54 -26.34
C TYR A 24 -3.12 -8.19 -26.27
N PRO A 25 -2.97 -7.53 -25.10
CA PRO A 25 -2.15 -6.32 -25.00
C PRO A 25 -0.68 -6.60 -25.34
N PHE A 26 -0.14 -7.71 -24.84
CA PHE A 26 1.23 -8.14 -25.13
C PHE A 26 1.41 -8.47 -26.62
N GLU A 27 0.48 -9.19 -27.24
CA GLU A 27 0.53 -9.51 -28.67
C GLU A 27 0.46 -8.26 -29.55
N ARG A 28 -0.37 -7.28 -29.17
CA ARG A 28 -0.47 -5.99 -29.87
C ARG A 28 0.83 -5.21 -29.77
N TYR A 29 1.39 -5.11 -28.56
CA TYR A 29 2.68 -4.44 -28.34
C TYR A 29 3.81 -5.13 -29.09
N MET A 30 3.88 -6.46 -29.05
CA MET A 30 4.86 -7.24 -29.80
C MET A 30 4.76 -7.05 -31.31
N LYS A 31 3.57 -6.79 -31.86
CA LYS A 31 3.41 -6.43 -33.28
C LYS A 31 4.07 -5.08 -33.59
N VAL A 32 3.96 -4.10 -32.69
CA VAL A 32 4.60 -2.78 -32.81
C VAL A 32 6.12 -2.93 -32.74
N CYS A 33 6.64 -3.63 -31.72
CA CYS A 33 8.08 -3.89 -31.58
C CYS A 33 8.68 -4.60 -32.79
N LYS A 34 7.95 -5.52 -33.42
CA LYS A 34 8.38 -6.16 -34.67
C LYS A 34 8.53 -5.16 -35.82
N GLY A 35 7.75 -4.08 -35.84
CA GLY A 35 7.88 -2.99 -36.80
C GLY A 35 9.15 -2.16 -36.63
N TYR A 36 9.67 -2.06 -35.40
CA TYR A 36 10.90 -1.32 -35.12
C TYR A 36 12.18 -2.04 -35.57
N VAL A 37 12.15 -3.37 -35.70
CA VAL A 37 13.34 -4.15 -36.04
C VAL A 37 13.74 -3.96 -37.51
N ARG A 38 14.64 -2.99 -37.76
CA ARG A 38 15.22 -2.72 -39.09
C ARG A 38 16.39 -3.64 -39.44
N SER A 39 17.10 -4.13 -38.43
CA SER A 39 18.25 -5.05 -38.58
C SER A 39 18.11 -6.26 -37.67
N LYS A 40 18.10 -7.47 -38.26
CA LYS A 40 18.01 -8.73 -37.51
C LYS A 40 19.26 -9.05 -36.68
N ARG A 41 20.39 -8.37 -36.93
CA ARG A 41 21.63 -8.57 -36.16
C ARG A 41 21.54 -7.99 -34.75
N HIS A 42 20.74 -6.93 -34.55
CA HIS A 42 20.60 -6.23 -33.27
C HIS A 42 19.13 -5.79 -33.08
N PRO A 43 18.19 -6.73 -32.90
CA PRO A 43 16.77 -6.41 -32.84
C PRO A 43 16.42 -5.53 -31.63
N GLU A 44 17.04 -5.77 -30.48
CA GLU A 44 16.82 -5.01 -29.24
C GLU A 44 17.26 -3.55 -29.41
N GLY A 45 18.44 -3.32 -30.00
CA GLY A 45 18.93 -1.96 -30.27
C GLY A 45 18.02 -1.19 -31.22
N CYS A 46 17.48 -1.85 -32.25
CA CYS A 46 16.52 -1.24 -33.18
C CYS A 46 15.21 -0.85 -32.49
N ILE A 47 14.71 -1.69 -31.57
CA ILE A 47 13.51 -1.41 -30.78
C ILE A 47 13.74 -0.21 -29.88
N VAL A 48 14.85 -0.18 -29.13
CA VAL A 48 15.18 0.92 -28.21
C VAL A 48 15.33 2.24 -28.96
N GLU A 49 16.05 2.24 -30.08
CA GLU A 49 16.25 3.45 -30.89
C GLU A 49 14.94 4.03 -31.43
N CYS A 50 14.06 3.18 -31.99
CA CYS A 50 12.77 3.63 -32.49
C CYS A 50 11.84 4.10 -31.37
N TYR A 51 11.84 3.38 -30.24
CA TYR A 51 11.00 3.74 -29.10
C TYR A 51 11.40 5.10 -28.51
N ILE A 52 12.70 5.35 -28.31
CA ILE A 52 13.20 6.66 -27.83
C ILE A 52 12.80 7.80 -28.79
N ALA A 53 12.87 7.55 -30.11
CA ALA A 53 12.49 8.53 -31.10
C ALA A 53 10.97 8.84 -31.06
N GLU A 54 10.13 7.83 -30.90
CA GLU A 54 8.68 8.00 -30.76
C GLU A 54 8.32 8.76 -29.48
N GLU A 55 8.88 8.37 -28.33
CA GLU A 55 8.68 9.06 -27.05
C GLU A 55 9.12 10.53 -27.10
N ALA A 56 10.25 10.83 -27.77
CA ALA A 56 10.71 12.20 -27.93
C ALA A 56 9.76 13.03 -28.81
N ILE A 57 9.18 12.43 -29.86
CA ILE A 57 8.20 13.09 -30.72
C ILE A 57 6.88 13.29 -29.97
N GLU A 58 6.43 12.30 -29.22
CA GLU A 58 5.20 12.38 -28.41
C GLU A 58 5.34 13.45 -27.33
N PHE A 59 6.46 13.48 -26.61
CA PHE A 59 6.77 14.54 -25.64
C PHE A 59 6.78 15.93 -26.28
N LEU A 60 7.41 16.09 -27.45
CA LEU A 60 7.41 17.38 -28.16
C LEU A 60 6.03 17.74 -28.70
N ALA A 61 5.24 16.76 -29.13
CA ALA A 61 3.86 16.97 -29.56
C ALA A 61 3.00 17.44 -28.39
N GLU A 62 3.05 16.79 -27.23
CA GLU A 62 2.35 17.21 -26.02
C GLU A 62 2.78 18.60 -25.53
N LEU A 63 4.06 18.93 -25.66
CA LEU A 63 4.60 20.22 -25.22
C LEU A 63 4.20 21.38 -26.15
N LEU A 64 4.23 21.16 -27.47
CA LEU A 64 4.09 22.22 -28.48
C LEU A 64 2.69 22.35 -29.06
N LEU A 65 1.98 21.23 -29.14
CA LEU A 65 0.62 21.17 -29.62
C LEU A 65 -0.19 20.80 -28.37
N ASP A 66 -1.05 21.69 -27.89
CA ASP A 66 -2.06 21.34 -26.87
C ASP A 66 -3.12 20.35 -27.44
N ASP A 67 -2.65 19.42 -28.27
CA ASP A 67 -3.42 18.48 -29.04
C ASP A 67 -3.70 17.28 -28.14
N LYS A 68 -5.00 17.04 -28.00
CA LYS A 68 -5.51 15.94 -27.20
C LYS A 68 -5.17 14.67 -27.95
N THR A 69 -4.25 13.85 -27.44
CA THR A 69 -4.11 12.47 -27.89
C THR A 69 -5.50 11.81 -27.85
N VAL A 70 -6.06 11.52 -29.03
CA VAL A 70 -7.42 10.99 -29.15
C VAL A 70 -7.46 9.62 -28.49
N GLY A 71 -8.07 9.56 -27.30
CA GLY A 71 -8.21 8.33 -26.51
C GLY A 71 -7.60 8.40 -25.12
N ILE A 72 -6.76 9.40 -24.82
CA ILE A 72 -6.24 9.65 -23.47
C ILE A 72 -6.95 10.89 -22.92
N PRO A 73 -7.86 10.74 -21.93
CA PRO A 73 -8.42 11.92 -21.26
C PRO A 73 -7.27 12.71 -20.64
N LYS A 74 -7.17 14.02 -20.92
CA LYS A 74 -6.27 14.93 -20.19
C LYS A 74 -6.33 14.57 -18.72
N GLU A 75 -5.19 14.24 -18.12
CA GLU A 75 -5.07 13.95 -16.71
C GLU A 75 -5.68 15.11 -15.91
N LYS A 76 -6.96 14.99 -15.57
CA LYS A 76 -7.37 15.44 -14.26
C LYS A 76 -6.57 14.51 -13.37
N TYR A 77 -5.58 15.00 -12.65
CA TYR A 77 -5.03 14.30 -11.50
C TYR A 77 -6.22 13.63 -10.82
N ILE A 78 -6.37 12.32 -11.02
CA ILE A 78 -7.42 11.56 -10.36
C ILE A 78 -6.85 11.44 -8.97
N VAL A 79 -7.09 12.48 -8.17
CA VAL A 79 -6.72 12.47 -6.76
C VAL A 79 -7.47 11.30 -6.19
N ASP A 80 -6.70 10.38 -5.61
CA ASP A 80 -7.22 9.27 -4.82
C ASP A 80 -8.27 9.84 -3.87
N LYS A 81 -9.53 9.49 -4.11
CA LYS A 81 -10.63 10.04 -3.34
C LYS A 81 -11.71 9.01 -3.11
N PRO A 82 -12.34 9.04 -1.93
CA PRO A 82 -13.55 8.27 -1.73
C PRO A 82 -14.64 8.77 -2.67
N THR A 83 -15.32 7.82 -3.32
CA THR A 83 -16.45 8.11 -4.23
C THR A 83 -17.78 8.18 -3.48
N SER A 84 -17.75 7.94 -2.17
CA SER A 84 -18.90 7.86 -1.27
C SER A 84 -18.70 8.75 -0.05
N GLY A 85 -19.79 9.14 0.61
CA GLY A 85 -19.71 9.78 1.92
C GLY A 85 -19.14 8.83 2.97
N ALA A 86 -18.44 9.37 3.96
CA ALA A 86 -17.90 8.58 5.05
C ALA A 86 -19.03 8.02 5.93
N THR A 87 -19.04 6.70 6.14
CA THR A 87 -19.83 6.04 7.17
C THR A 87 -18.90 5.69 8.33
N VAL A 88 -19.22 6.13 9.55
CA VAL A 88 -18.40 5.81 10.72
C VAL A 88 -18.79 4.42 11.24
N GLU A 89 -17.80 3.56 11.41
CA GLU A 89 -17.96 2.23 12.02
C GLU A 89 -17.14 2.18 13.31
N SER A 90 -17.73 1.67 14.39
CA SER A 90 -17.04 1.51 15.66
C SER A 90 -16.39 0.12 15.75
N VAL A 91 -15.06 0.07 15.83
CA VAL A 91 -14.29 -1.17 15.87
C VAL A 91 -13.80 -1.45 17.29
N TYR A 92 -13.99 -2.68 17.76
CA TYR A 92 -13.61 -3.10 19.11
C TYR A 92 -12.96 -4.48 19.13
N GLY A 93 -12.38 -4.84 20.27
CA GLY A 93 -11.89 -6.19 20.54
C GLY A 93 -10.55 -6.49 19.89
N LYS A 94 -10.41 -7.71 19.35
CA LYS A 94 -9.11 -8.25 18.93
C LYS A 94 -8.51 -7.52 17.73
N GLU A 95 -9.34 -7.19 16.74
CA GLU A 95 -8.91 -6.51 15.51
C GLU A 95 -8.36 -5.12 15.83
N PHE A 96 -9.05 -4.39 16.70
CA PHE A 96 -8.59 -3.10 17.21
C PHE A 96 -7.25 -3.20 17.95
N GLN A 97 -7.10 -4.20 18.83
CA GLN A 97 -5.84 -4.43 19.56
C GLN A 97 -4.70 -4.81 18.63
N GLN A 98 -4.96 -5.61 17.60
CA GLN A 98 -3.97 -6.00 16.59
C GLN A 98 -3.54 -4.81 15.73
N ALA A 99 -4.48 -3.95 15.33
CA ALA A 99 -4.17 -2.73 14.59
C ALA A 99 -3.28 -1.79 15.40
N HIS A 100 -3.61 -1.55 16.67
CA HIS A 100 -2.78 -0.72 17.57
C HIS A 100 -1.38 -1.33 17.76
N LEU A 101 -1.30 -2.64 18.01
CA LEU A 101 -0.03 -3.34 18.16
C LEU A 101 0.83 -3.23 16.89
N CYS A 102 0.22 -3.34 15.71
CA CYS A 102 0.92 -3.21 14.43
C CYS A 102 1.58 -1.84 14.30
N VAL A 103 0.87 -0.76 14.63
CA VAL A 103 1.43 0.60 14.63
C VAL A 103 2.62 0.69 15.59
N LEU A 104 2.47 0.18 16.81
CA LEU A 104 3.53 0.19 17.82
C LEU A 104 4.78 -0.56 17.34
N GLN A 105 4.62 -1.75 16.75
CA GLN A 105 5.74 -2.57 16.26
C GLN A 105 6.51 -1.94 15.10
N ASN A 106 5.84 -1.12 14.28
CA ASN A 106 6.44 -0.45 13.13
C ASN A 106 6.97 0.96 13.44
N THR A 107 6.89 1.39 14.70
CA THR A 107 7.34 2.71 15.15
C THR A 107 8.64 2.58 15.95
N ASP A 108 9.68 3.29 15.54
CA ASP A 108 11.04 3.09 16.04
C ASP A 108 11.22 3.49 17.50
N GLU A 109 10.48 4.49 17.94
CA GLU A 109 10.47 5.00 19.31
C GLU A 109 9.99 3.96 20.32
N PHE A 110 9.18 2.98 19.90
CA PHE A 110 8.66 1.93 20.78
C PHE A 110 9.59 0.71 20.91
N ARG A 111 10.69 0.64 20.14
CA ARG A 111 11.64 -0.49 20.21
C ARG A 111 12.21 -0.69 21.62
N SER A 112 12.55 0.40 22.30
CA SER A 112 13.06 0.38 23.68
C SER A 112 12.01 -0.19 24.65
N TYR A 113 10.76 0.28 24.53
CA TYR A 113 9.63 -0.18 25.32
C TYR A 113 9.34 -1.68 25.09
N PHE A 114 9.45 -2.18 23.86
CA PHE A 114 9.31 -3.62 23.58
C PHE A 114 10.35 -4.46 24.31
N LEU A 115 11.61 -4.02 24.32
CA LEU A 115 12.68 -4.71 25.05
C LEU A 115 12.43 -4.68 26.56
N GLU A 116 12.05 -3.51 27.09
CA GLU A 116 11.74 -3.33 28.51
C GLU A 116 10.57 -4.23 28.94
N HIS A 117 9.47 -4.23 28.19
CA HIS A 117 8.31 -5.07 28.48
C HIS A 117 8.65 -6.56 28.41
N MET A 118 9.52 -6.96 27.49
CA MET A 118 9.98 -8.35 27.41
C MET A 118 10.74 -8.77 28.68
N GLU A 119 11.61 -7.91 29.20
CA GLU A 119 12.33 -8.17 30.45
C GLU A 119 11.39 -8.14 31.66
N HIS A 120 10.38 -7.27 31.66
CA HIS A 120 9.30 -7.26 32.65
C HIS A 120 8.57 -8.62 32.69
N LEU A 121 8.14 -9.13 31.55
CA LEU A 121 7.45 -10.43 31.46
C LEU A 121 8.33 -11.60 31.91
N LYS A 122 9.63 -11.59 31.58
CA LYS A 122 10.57 -12.62 32.07
C LYS A 122 10.75 -12.58 33.58
N ARG A 123 10.62 -11.40 34.20
CA ARG A 123 10.73 -11.20 35.65
C ARG A 123 9.47 -11.63 36.38
N GLU A 124 8.30 -11.26 35.87
CA GLU A 124 7.00 -11.65 36.45
C GLU A 124 6.70 -13.14 36.27
N PHE A 125 7.10 -13.72 35.13
CA PHE A 125 6.79 -15.10 34.77
C PHE A 125 8.05 -15.96 34.59
N PRO A 126 8.84 -16.18 35.67
CA PRO A 126 10.12 -16.90 35.58
C PRO A 126 9.95 -18.35 35.08
N LYS A 127 8.80 -18.98 35.34
CA LYS A 127 8.45 -20.32 34.87
C LYS A 127 8.40 -20.42 33.34
N TYR A 128 8.02 -19.34 32.65
CA TYR A 128 7.88 -19.29 31.19
C TYR A 128 9.07 -18.61 30.51
N LYS A 129 10.12 -18.24 31.25
CA LYS A 129 11.30 -17.53 30.75
C LYS A 129 11.98 -18.21 29.55
N LYS A 130 11.94 -19.55 29.49
CA LYS A 130 12.50 -20.33 28.38
C LYS A 130 11.50 -20.55 27.22
N ASN A 131 10.20 -20.33 27.43
CA ASN A 131 9.17 -20.53 26.44
C ASN A 131 8.97 -19.26 25.60
N LYS A 132 9.74 -19.15 24.51
CA LYS A 132 9.72 -17.99 23.60
C LYS A 132 8.34 -17.70 23.03
N LYS A 133 7.58 -18.73 22.63
CA LYS A 133 6.25 -18.58 22.04
C LYS A 133 5.29 -17.95 23.03
N TRP A 134 5.23 -18.49 24.25
CA TRP A 134 4.37 -17.96 25.30
C TRP A 134 4.68 -16.50 25.62
N LEU A 135 5.98 -16.15 25.69
CA LEU A 135 6.40 -14.77 25.96
C LEU A 135 5.98 -13.81 24.86
N LEU A 136 6.14 -14.20 23.59
CA LEU A 136 5.72 -13.38 22.45
C LEU A 136 4.19 -13.22 22.41
N ASP A 137 3.45 -14.31 22.58
CA ASP A 137 1.99 -14.28 22.61
C ASP A 137 1.50 -13.38 23.76
N LYS A 138 2.11 -13.50 24.94
CA LYS A 138 1.78 -12.67 26.10
C LYS A 138 2.14 -11.21 25.87
N GLN A 139 3.31 -10.92 25.31
CA GLN A 139 3.74 -9.58 24.97
C GLN A 139 2.76 -8.92 24.00
N ASN A 140 2.41 -9.58 22.90
CA ASN A 140 1.49 -9.06 21.90
C ASN A 140 0.10 -8.74 22.50
N MET A 141 -0.37 -9.53 23.47
CA MET A 141 -1.65 -9.30 24.13
C MET A 141 -1.64 -8.14 25.14
N THR A 142 -0.51 -7.85 25.78
CA THR A 142 -0.45 -6.96 26.94
C THR A 142 0.32 -5.67 26.69
N PHE A 143 1.16 -5.62 25.65
CA PHE A 143 2.05 -4.50 25.39
C PHE A 143 1.32 -3.17 25.21
N GLY A 144 0.22 -3.14 24.44
CA GLY A 144 -0.52 -1.89 24.20
C GLY A 144 -1.11 -1.26 25.45
N GLN A 145 -1.51 -2.06 26.44
CA GLN A 145 -1.98 -1.55 27.73
C GLN A 145 -0.80 -1.16 28.62
N TRP A 146 0.23 -2.01 28.68
CA TRP A 146 1.43 -1.78 29.48
C TRP A 146 2.15 -0.50 29.07
N VAL A 147 2.27 -0.21 27.77
CA VAL A 147 2.97 0.98 27.28
C VAL A 147 2.24 2.26 27.65
N LYS A 148 0.90 2.24 27.63
CA LYS A 148 0.08 3.36 28.08
C LYS A 148 0.35 3.68 29.55
N GLU A 149 0.28 2.68 30.41
CA GLU A 149 0.55 2.82 31.85
C GLU A 149 2.00 3.25 32.12
N ARG A 150 2.95 2.75 31.32
CA ARG A 150 4.37 3.10 31.42
C ARG A 150 4.62 4.57 31.08
N VAL A 151 4.03 5.06 29.99
CA VAL A 151 4.15 6.46 29.56
C VAL A 151 3.45 7.39 30.54
N GLU A 152 2.26 7.03 31.03
CA GLU A 152 1.56 7.79 32.08
C GLU A 152 2.40 7.90 33.37
N SER A 153 3.09 6.82 33.77
CA SER A 153 3.97 6.83 34.93
C SER A 153 5.19 7.74 34.74
N GLN A 154 5.79 7.74 33.54
CA GLN A 154 6.94 8.59 33.21
C GLN A 154 6.55 10.08 33.16
N LEU A 155 5.35 10.40 32.67
CA LEU A 155 4.83 11.77 32.66
C LEU A 155 4.57 12.32 34.07
N ALA A 156 4.33 11.45 35.06
CA ALA A 156 4.16 11.85 36.45
C ALA A 156 5.50 12.21 37.14
N GLU A 157 6.64 11.80 36.58
CA GLU A 157 7.96 12.12 37.11
C GLU A 157 8.44 13.50 36.63
N PRO A 158 8.82 14.42 37.53
CA PRO A 158 9.28 15.76 37.14
C PRO A 158 10.61 15.67 36.37
N GLY A 159 10.60 16.15 35.11
CA GLY A 159 11.80 16.24 34.27
C GLY A 159 11.92 15.16 33.18
N CYS A 160 10.92 14.30 32.99
CA CYS A 160 10.92 13.35 31.88
C CYS A 160 10.53 14.04 30.57
N ASP A 161 11.45 14.09 29.61
CA ASP A 161 11.18 14.58 28.25
C ASP A 161 10.84 13.39 27.35
N ILE A 162 9.54 13.12 27.20
CA ILE A 162 9.02 12.05 26.35
C ILE A 162 8.66 12.64 24.99
N PRO A 163 9.15 12.05 23.88
CA PRO A 163 8.78 12.49 22.55
C PRO A 163 7.26 12.55 22.38
N GLU A 164 6.76 13.64 21.80
CA GLU A 164 5.33 13.84 21.62
C GLU A 164 4.65 12.69 20.86
N ILE A 165 5.34 12.11 19.87
CA ILE A 165 4.89 10.92 19.13
C ILE A 165 4.60 9.71 20.03
N VAL A 166 5.43 9.49 21.05
CA VAL A 166 5.25 8.38 22.00
C VAL A 166 4.01 8.63 22.85
N ARG A 167 3.80 9.87 23.29
CA ARG A 167 2.61 10.25 24.06
C ARG A 167 1.32 9.99 23.28
N TRP A 168 1.27 10.39 22.01
CA TRP A 168 0.08 10.23 21.18
C TRP A 168 -0.19 8.78 20.79
N ILE A 169 0.83 8.01 20.40
CA ILE A 169 0.64 6.63 19.92
C ILE A 169 0.41 5.64 21.08
N ALA A 170 0.95 5.94 22.27
CA ALA A 170 0.66 5.15 23.46
C ALA A 170 -0.81 5.25 23.88
N ASP A 171 -1.45 6.40 23.62
CA ASP A 171 -2.89 6.53 23.78
C ASP A 171 -3.59 5.85 22.59
N LYS A 172 -4.46 4.88 22.89
CA LYS A 172 -5.05 3.96 21.89
C LYS A 172 -5.70 4.75 20.74
N PRO A 173 -5.72 4.19 19.51
CA PRO A 173 -6.36 4.86 18.38
C PRO A 173 -7.86 5.06 18.63
N SER A 174 -8.48 5.97 17.87
CA SER A 174 -9.94 6.09 17.89
C SER A 174 -10.59 4.76 17.51
N ASN A 175 -11.61 4.38 18.27
CA ASN A 175 -12.50 3.26 17.95
C ASN A 175 -13.43 3.59 16.78
N GLU A 176 -13.61 4.86 16.45
CA GLU A 176 -14.41 5.32 15.32
C GLU A 176 -13.56 5.43 14.05
N VAL A 177 -13.86 4.57 13.07
CA VAL A 177 -13.14 4.49 11.82
C VAL A 177 -14.05 4.93 10.66
N PRO A 178 -13.65 5.93 9.86
CA PRO A 178 -14.38 6.28 8.66
C PRO A 178 -14.22 5.20 7.61
N LYS A 179 -15.34 4.72 7.09
CA LYS A 179 -15.43 3.72 6.03
C LYS A 179 -16.09 4.33 4.80
N PHE A 180 -15.63 3.90 3.64
CA PHE A 180 -16.13 4.34 2.34
C PHE A 180 -16.60 3.13 1.55
N SER A 181 -17.74 3.23 0.88
CA SER A 181 -18.29 2.14 0.07
C SER A 181 -17.64 2.04 -1.32
N GLY A 182 -16.89 3.08 -1.70
CA GLY A 182 -16.13 3.12 -2.95
C GLY A 182 -14.96 4.08 -2.85
N TYR A 183 -13.87 3.71 -3.50
CA TYR A 183 -12.65 4.51 -3.59
C TYR A 183 -12.22 4.59 -5.04
N GLN A 184 -11.99 5.80 -5.52
CA GLN A 184 -11.42 6.04 -6.84
C GLN A 184 -9.90 6.07 -6.67
N ILE A 185 -9.21 5.07 -7.24
CA ILE A 185 -7.76 5.03 -7.30
C ILE A 185 -7.31 5.67 -8.61
N GLY A 186 -6.50 6.72 -8.52
CA GLY A 186 -5.83 7.37 -9.64
C GLY A 186 -4.66 6.53 -10.13
N GLY A 187 -4.96 5.39 -10.75
CA GLY A 187 -3.97 4.52 -11.37
C GLY A 187 -4.31 4.31 -12.84
N GLY A 188 -3.90 5.27 -13.68
CA GLY A 188 -4.07 5.22 -15.13
C GLY A 188 -2.76 5.54 -15.84
N GLY A 189 -1.71 4.77 -15.55
CA GLY A 189 -0.41 4.88 -16.21
C GLY A 189 0.27 3.52 -16.20
N ALA A 190 -0.34 2.54 -16.86
CA ALA A 190 0.39 1.36 -17.32
C ALA A 190 1.03 1.77 -18.65
N ILE A 191 2.35 2.00 -18.62
CA ILE A 191 3.22 1.93 -19.79
C ILE A 191 3.41 0.44 -20.11
#